data_AF-A0A967GAN3-F1
#
_entry.id   AF-A0A967GAN3-F1
#
_cell.length_a   1.000
_cell.length_b   1.000
_cell.length_c   1.000
_cell.angle_alpha   90.00
_cell.angle_beta   90.00
_cell.angle_gamma   90.00
#
_symmetry.space_group_name_H-M   'P 1'
#
loop_
_entity.id
_entity.type
_entity.pdbx_description
1 polymer ?
#
loop_
_entity_poly.entity_id
_entity_poly.type
_entity_poly.pdbx_seq_one_letter_code
_entity_poly.pdbx_strand_id
1 'polypeptide(L)' 'LIVDDKIADVGKIEKPVQKVIDATDKIVTPGLIDIHVHFREPGDEEEETIASGSAAAVAAGFTS' A
#
# COMPACT_ATOMS: atom_id res chain seq x y z
N LEU A 1 9.13 3.44 -12.41
CA LEU A 1 8.36 2.66 -13.41
C LEU A 1 7.89 1.38 -12.75
N ILE A 2 6.62 1.04 -12.89
CA ILE A 2 6.07 -0.22 -12.40
C ILE A 2 5.62 -1.05 -13.60
N VAL A 3 6.02 -2.31 -13.64
CA VAL A 3 5.65 -3.31 -14.65
C VAL A 3 5.43 -4.63 -13.92
N ASP A 4 4.33 -5.33 -14.21
CA ASP A 4 3.99 -6.63 -13.60
C ASP A 4 4.12 -6.62 -12.06
N ASP A 5 3.50 -5.62 -11.42
CA ASP A 5 3.48 -5.39 -9.96
C ASP A 5 4.86 -5.22 -9.30
N LYS A 6 5.90 -4.92 -10.09
CA LYS A 6 7.27 -4.72 -9.61
C LYS A 6 7.84 -3.38 -10.02
N ILE A 7 8.74 -2.86 -9.19
CA ILE A 7 9.56 -1.69 -9.53
C ILE A 7 10.56 -2.13 -10.61
N ALA A 8 10.37 -1.63 -11.83
CA ALA A 8 11.21 -1.95 -12.97
C ALA A 8 12.36 -0.94 -13.17
N ASP A 9 12.18 0.31 -12.72
CA ASP A 9 13.12 1.40 -12.95
C ASP A 9 12.86 2.57 -11.98
N VAL A 10 13.91 3.31 -11.59
CA VAL A 10 13.86 4.44 -10.63
C VAL A 10 14.71 5.59 -11.14
N GLY A 11 14.16 6.82 -11.12
CA GLY A 11 14.83 8.03 -11.59
C GLY A 11 14.03 8.76 -12.66
N LYS A 12 14.71 9.44 -13.58
CA LYS A 12 14.07 10.10 -14.73
C LYS A 12 13.67 9.05 -15.76
N ILE A 13 12.37 8.87 -15.99
CA ILE A 13 11.84 7.88 -16.94
C ILE A 13 11.24 8.59 -18.15
N GLU A 14 11.79 8.34 -19.34
CA GLU A 14 11.32 8.89 -20.62
C GLU A 14 10.77 7.75 -21.50
N LYS A 15 9.75 7.04 -21.02
CA LYS A 15 9.09 5.92 -21.69
C LYS A 15 7.57 6.16 -21.73
N PRO A 16 6.85 5.71 -22.77
CA PRO A 16 5.38 5.77 -22.76
C PRO A 16 4.83 4.92 -21.61
N VAL A 17 3.89 5.48 -20.84
CA VAL A 17 3.25 4.83 -19.69
C VAL A 17 1.73 4.94 -19.80
N GLN A 18 1.02 3.93 -19.29
CA GLN A 18 -0.44 3.89 -19.33
C GLN A 18 -1.08 4.76 -18.24
N LYS A 19 -0.39 4.91 -17.10
CA LYS A 19 -0.88 5.65 -15.94
C LYS A 19 0.27 6.39 -15.27
N VAL A 20 0.00 7.64 -14.89
CA VAL A 20 0.90 8.47 -14.09
C VAL A 20 0.20 8.77 -12.77
N ILE A 21 0.92 8.60 -11.66
CA ILE A 21 0.51 9.06 -10.34
C ILE A 21 1.40 10.26 -10.01
N ASP A 22 0.79 11.43 -9.87
CA ASP A 22 1.51 12.64 -9.49
C ASP A 22 1.72 12.66 -7.98
N ALA A 23 2.98 12.63 -7.57
CA ALA A 23 3.42 12.70 -6.18
C ALA A 23 4.23 13.97 -5.89
N THR A 24 4.04 15.03 -6.69
CA THR A 24 4.66 16.34 -6.44
C THR A 24 4.35 16.81 -5.01
N ASP A 25 5.38 17.31 -4.32
CA ASP A 25 5.35 17.74 -2.91
C ASP A 25 4.92 16.64 -1.91
N LYS A 26 5.01 15.36 -2.30
CA LYS A 26 4.78 14.20 -1.42
C LYS A 26 6.05 13.38 -1.27
N ILE A 27 6.07 12.56 -0.22
CA ILE A 27 7.11 11.56 -0.01
C ILE A 27 6.58 10.22 -0.51
N VAL A 28 7.34 9.56 -1.38
CA VAL A 28 7.09 8.17 -1.80
C VAL A 28 8.03 7.27 -1.01
N THR A 29 7.46 6.40 -0.18
CA THR A 29 8.21 5.46 0.64
C THR A 29 7.93 4.02 0.20
N PRO A 30 8.78 3.04 0.58
CA PRO A 30 8.34 1.66 0.64
C PRO A 30 7.07 1.53 1.50
N GLY A 31 6.23 0.56 1.18
CA GLY A 31 5.09 0.20 2.04
C GLY A 31 5.60 -0.27 3.40
N LEU A 32 4.92 0.17 4.47
CA LEU A 32 5.27 -0.23 5.83
C LEU A 32 4.86 -1.68 6.09
N ILE A 33 5.55 -2.32 7.02
CA ILE A 33 5.27 -3.69 7.47
C ILE A 33 4.86 -3.64 8.94
N ASP A 34 3.66 -4.11 9.26
CA ASP A 34 3.21 -4.26 10.64
C ASP A 34 3.24 -5.73 11.05
N ILE A 35 4.23 -6.08 11.88
CA ILE A 35 4.41 -7.45 12.33
C ILE A 35 3.42 -7.85 13.44
N HIS A 36 2.64 -6.91 13.98
CA HIS A 36 1.74 -7.18 15.10
C HIS A 36 0.41 -6.43 14.95
N VAL A 37 -0.57 -7.14 14.41
CA VAL A 37 -1.96 -6.67 14.32
C VAL A 37 -2.94 -7.71 14.84
N HIS A 38 -4.10 -7.26 15.29
CA HIS A 38 -5.20 -8.13 15.70
C HIS A 38 -6.45 -7.74 14.90
N PHE A 39 -6.78 -8.49 13.85
CA PHE A 39 -7.98 -8.24 13.04
C PHE A 39 -9.28 -8.81 13.63
N ARG A 40 -9.20 -9.57 14.72
CA ARG A 40 -10.36 -10.07 15.51
C ARG A 40 -11.31 -11.02 14.80
N GLU A 41 -11.27 -11.07 13.47
CA GLU A 41 -11.94 -12.07 12.65
C GLU A 41 -11.03 -13.30 12.41
N PRO A 42 -11.55 -14.53 12.57
CA PRO A 42 -12.92 -14.88 12.99
C PRO A 42 -13.12 -14.90 14.52
N GLY A 43 -14.32 -14.57 14.99
CA GLY A 43 -14.77 -14.77 16.38
C GLY A 43 -15.25 -13.51 17.10
N ASP A 44 -14.52 -12.39 16.95
CA ASP A 44 -14.82 -11.10 17.59
C ASP A 44 -15.00 -10.00 16.50
N GLU A 45 -15.77 -10.29 15.44
CA GLU A 45 -15.91 -9.41 14.26
C GLU A 45 -16.53 -8.03 14.55
N GLU A 46 -17.24 -7.89 15.67
CA GLU A 46 -17.75 -6.60 16.15
C GLU A 46 -16.64 -5.64 16.60
N GLU A 47 -15.47 -6.17 16.97
CA GLU A 47 -14.30 -5.38 17.36
C GLU A 47 -13.50 -4.94 16.13
N GLU A 48 -13.27 -5.86 15.18
CA GLU A 48 -12.63 -5.57 13.90
C GLU A 48 -12.87 -6.70 12.89
N THR A 49 -12.83 -6.38 11.59
CA THR A 49 -12.86 -7.39 10.50
C THR A 49 -11.59 -7.32 9.65
N ILE A 50 -11.29 -8.37 8.89
CA ILE A 50 -10.19 -8.35 7.91
C ILE A 50 -10.38 -7.19 6.92
N ALA A 51 -11.62 -6.92 6.50
CA ALA A 51 -11.93 -5.87 5.54
C ALA A 51 -11.69 -4.45 6.09
N SER A 52 -12.18 -4.14 7.29
CA SER A 52 -12.01 -2.82 7.91
C SER A 52 -10.60 -2.60 8.44
N GLY A 53 -9.98 -3.62 9.06
CA GLY A 53 -8.59 -3.53 9.54
C GLY A 53 -7.57 -3.35 8.41
N SER A 54 -7.72 -4.07 7.29
CA SER A 54 -6.85 -3.87 6.12
C SER A 54 -7.04 -2.51 5.45
N ALA A 55 -8.27 -1.98 5.41
CA ALA A 55 -8.53 -0.63 4.90
C ALA A 55 -7.85 0.44 5.78
N ALA A 56 -7.87 0.28 7.11
CA ALA A 56 -7.15 1.15 8.04
C ALA A 56 -5.63 1.07 7.82
N ALA A 57 -5.09 -0.14 7.63
CA ALA A 57 -3.67 -0.35 7.34
C ALA A 57 -3.23 0.38 6.05
N VAL A 58 -3.99 0.26 4.96
CA VAL A 58 -3.72 0.94 3.68
C VAL A 58 -3.78 2.47 3.85
N ALA A 59 -4.76 2.99 4.58
CA ALA A 59 -4.87 4.43 4.85
C ALA A 59 -3.67 5.00 5.61
N ALA A 60 -3.03 4.18 6.46
CA ALA A 60 -1.83 4.51 7.21
C ALA A 60 -0.51 4.22 6.47
N GLY A 61 -0.56 3.59 5.28
CA GLY A 61 0.61 3.29 4.46
C GLY A 61 1.26 1.93 4.72
N PHE A 62 0.59 1.02 5.44
CA PHE A 62 1.00 -0.37 5.57
C PHE A 62 0.54 -1.20 4.37
N THR A 63 1.39 -2.12 3.94
CA THR A 63 1.11 -3.01 2.81
C THR A 63 1.35 -4.48 3.12
N SER A 64 1.83 -4.81 4.33
CA SER A 64 2.11 -6.18 4.77
C SER A 64 2.01 -6.30 6.29
#